data_AF-A0A0S8HK14-F1
#
_entry.id   AF-A0A0S8HK14-F1
#
_cell.length_a   1.000
_cell.length_b   1.000
_cell.length_c   1.000
_cell.angle_alpha   90.00
_cell.angle_beta   90.00
_cell.angle_gamma   90.00
#
_symmetry.space_group_name_H-M   'P 1'
#
loop_
_entity.id
_entity.type
_entity.pdbx_description
1 polymer ?
#
loop_
_entity_poly.entity_id
_entity_poly.type
_entity_poly.pdbx_seq_one_letter_code
_entity_poly.pdbx_strand_id
1 'polypeptide(L)'
;MEEFRAQAAQRMRESLGATEEEWKVLQPKVEKVQTLQRQSRGGMRGMTGQPGRRGRAPGAPGAEAAPAREQTEVEKATESLRKVLDNKEAPAGDIKAALETLRQAREKAAQELAKAQKDLREVVTVRQEAQLVLMGLLD
;
A
#
# COMPACT_ATOMS: atom_id res chain seq x y z
N MET A 1 3.42 18.15 4.71
CA MET A 1 3.29 16.67 4.60
C MET A 1 4.06 15.93 5.69
N GLU A 2 5.21 16.44 6.15
CA GLU A 2 5.98 15.84 7.25
C GLU A 2 5.27 15.90 8.60
N GLU A 3 4.61 17.01 8.94
CA GLU A 3 3.83 17.12 10.19
C GLU A 3 2.74 16.05 10.31
N PHE A 4 2.02 15.75 9.22
CA PHE A 4 0.99 14.73 9.21
C PHE A 4 1.56 13.33 9.47
N ARG A 5 2.76 13.04 8.94
CA ARG A 5 3.47 11.77 9.19
C ARG A 5 3.98 11.69 10.64
N ALA A 6 4.52 12.79 11.16
CA ALA A 6 4.98 12.86 12.55
C ALA A 6 3.81 12.65 13.53
N GLN A 7 2.66 13.27 13.30
CA GLN A 7 1.46 13.08 14.11
C GLN A 7 0.93 11.63 14.03
N ALA A 8 0.94 11.01 12.85
CA ALA A 8 0.55 9.61 12.69
C ALA A 8 1.51 8.66 13.42
N ALA A 9 2.83 8.91 13.33
CA ALA A 9 3.85 8.15 14.02
C ALA A 9 3.73 8.27 15.54
N GLN A 10 3.45 9.47 16.06
CA GLN A 10 3.25 9.68 17.50
C GLN A 10 2.02 8.93 18.03
N ARG A 11 0.88 9.01 17.33
CA ARG A 11 -0.33 8.25 17.70
C ARG A 11 -0.08 6.74 17.67
N MET A 12 0.68 6.26 16.68
CA MET A 12 1.07 4.86 16.59
C MET A 12 1.92 4.44 17.78
N ARG A 13 2.97 5.21 18.10
CA ARG A 13 3.83 4.97 19.27
C ARG A 13 3.03 4.91 20.57
N GLU A 14 2.15 5.88 20.80
CA GLU A 14 1.28 5.94 21.99
C GLU A 14 0.34 4.73 22.06
N SER A 15 -0.27 4.36 20.93
CA SER A 15 -1.14 3.18 20.86
C SER A 15 -0.39 1.89 21.20
N LEU A 16 0.85 1.77 20.73
CA LEU A 16 1.73 0.62 21.00
C LEU A 16 2.35 0.64 22.42
N GLY A 17 2.16 1.74 23.17
CA GLY A 17 2.82 1.95 24.45
C GLY A 17 4.35 1.87 24.36
N ALA A 18 4.92 2.16 23.18
CA ALA A 18 6.35 1.99 22.94
C ALA A 18 7.13 3.19 23.52
N THR A 19 8.23 2.87 24.20
CA THR A 19 9.22 3.87 24.61
C THR A 19 9.85 4.53 23.39
N GLU A 20 10.56 5.65 23.58
CA GLU A 20 11.22 6.32 22.45
C GLU A 20 12.31 5.44 21.81
N GLU A 21 13.02 4.67 22.63
CA GLU A 21 14.09 3.77 22.18
C GLU A 21 13.52 2.59 21.39
N GLU A 22 12.45 1.97 21.90
CA GLU A 22 11.73 0.92 21.15
C GLU A 22 11.15 1.48 19.86
N TRP A 23 10.54 2.67 19.91
CA TRP A 23 9.96 3.29 18.74
C TRP A 23 10.98 3.58 17.63
N LYS A 24 12.21 3.96 17.97
CA LYS A 24 13.31 4.14 16.98
C LYS A 24 13.60 2.84 16.22
N VAL A 25 13.40 1.68 16.83
CA VAL A 25 13.57 0.36 16.18
C VAL A 25 12.30 -0.08 15.44
N LEU A 26 11.13 0.17 16.03
CA LEU A 26 9.84 -0.25 15.47
C LEU A 26 9.40 0.58 14.27
N GLN A 27 9.60 1.90 14.31
CA GLN A 27 9.16 2.84 13.28
C GLN A 27 9.55 2.39 11.86
N PRO A 28 10.83 2.14 11.53
CA PRO A 28 11.20 1.75 10.16
C PRO A 28 10.57 0.41 9.73
N LYS A 29 10.34 -0.52 10.65
CA LYS A 29 9.69 -1.81 10.36
C LYS A 29 8.20 -1.65 10.14
N VAL A 30 7.52 -0.85 10.97
CA VAL A 30 6.10 -0.51 10.82
C VAL A 30 5.86 0.23 9.51
N GLU A 31 6.68 1.24 9.19
CA GLU A 31 6.58 1.98 7.93
C GLU A 31 6.82 1.08 6.71
N LYS A 32 7.77 0.14 6.80
CA LYS A 32 8.03 -0.85 5.77
C LYS A 32 6.81 -1.76 5.55
N VAL A 33 6.21 -2.30 6.61
CA VAL A 33 5.00 -3.12 6.52
C VAL A 33 3.85 -2.33 5.92
N GLN A 34 3.56 -1.12 6.41
CA GLN A 34 2.51 -0.27 5.84
C GLN A 34 2.74 0.04 4.36
N THR A 35 4.00 0.27 3.97
CA THR A 35 4.36 0.52 2.58
C THR A 35 4.11 -0.74 1.74
N LEU A 36 4.65 -1.89 2.13
CA LEU A 36 4.47 -3.15 1.43
C LEU A 36 3.01 -3.59 1.37
N GLN A 37 2.20 -3.33 2.40
CA GLN A 37 0.75 -3.57 2.36
C GLN A 37 0.06 -2.71 1.31
N ARG A 38 0.41 -1.41 1.23
CA ARG A 38 -0.12 -0.53 0.17
C ARG A 38 0.31 -0.99 -1.22
N GLN A 39 1.57 -1.43 -1.37
CA GLN A 39 2.12 -1.90 -2.63
C GLN A 39 1.48 -3.24 -3.07
N SER A 40 1.33 -4.19 -2.15
CA SER A 40 0.70 -5.49 -2.38
C SER A 40 -0.77 -5.37 -2.75
N ARG A 41 -1.51 -4.45 -2.10
CA ARG A 41 -2.89 -4.14 -2.43
C ARG A 41 -3.05 -3.35 -3.75
N GLY A 42 -1.94 -3.02 -4.42
CA GLY A 42 -1.94 -2.34 -5.71
C GLY A 42 -2.69 -1.02 -5.66
N GLY A 43 -2.45 -0.26 -4.59
CA GLY A 43 -2.94 1.09 -4.30
C GLY A 43 -4.10 1.52 -5.19
N MET A 44 -5.33 1.41 -4.67
CA MET A 44 -6.55 1.97 -5.24
C MET A 44 -6.27 3.41 -5.70
N ARG A 45 -5.88 3.57 -6.97
CA ARG A 45 -5.71 4.85 -7.62
C ARG A 45 -7.11 5.42 -7.81
N GLY A 46 -7.59 6.07 -6.76
CA GLY A 46 -8.75 6.94 -6.80
C GLY A 46 -10.07 6.26 -7.18
N MET A 47 -10.74 5.67 -6.18
CA MET A 47 -12.21 5.82 -6.11
C MET A 47 -12.65 7.30 -5.99
N THR A 48 -11.70 8.24 -6.05
CA THR A 48 -11.87 9.69 -6.10
C THR A 48 -11.15 10.34 -7.31
N GLY A 49 -10.87 9.62 -8.39
CA GLY A 49 -10.06 10.21 -9.46
C GLY A 49 -10.09 9.53 -10.82
N GLN A 50 -11.26 9.10 -11.32
CA GLN A 50 -11.44 9.01 -12.78
C GLN A 50 -11.64 10.44 -13.33
N PRO A 51 -10.69 11.02 -14.09
CA PRO A 51 -11.02 12.14 -14.95
C PRO A 51 -11.67 11.54 -16.19
N GLY A 52 -13.00 11.46 -16.21
CA GLY A 52 -13.65 11.12 -17.48
C GLY A 52 -15.11 10.74 -17.48
N ARG A 53 -15.73 10.33 -16.35
CA ARG A 53 -17.16 9.96 -16.39
C ARG A 53 -17.91 10.34 -15.13
N ARG A 54 -18.78 11.35 -15.31
CA ARG A 54 -20.10 11.52 -14.70
C ARG A 54 -20.17 12.43 -13.45
N GLY A 55 -20.65 13.65 -13.69
CA GLY A 55 -21.39 14.42 -12.68
C GLY A 55 -20.61 15.57 -12.04
N ARG A 56 -20.62 16.72 -12.70
CA ARG A 56 -20.32 18.05 -12.12
C ARG A 56 -21.28 18.30 -10.93
N ALA A 57 -20.77 18.21 -9.70
CA ALA A 57 -21.36 18.89 -8.55
C ALA A 57 -20.54 20.17 -8.28
N PRO A 58 -21.09 21.39 -8.41
CA PRO A 58 -20.37 22.60 -8.05
C PRO A 58 -20.33 22.73 -6.53
N GLY A 59 -19.14 22.67 -5.91
CA GLY A 59 -18.99 23.09 -4.50
C GLY A 59 -18.07 22.31 -3.57
N ALA A 60 -17.31 21.30 -4.00
CA ALA A 60 -16.36 20.63 -3.11
C ALA A 60 -14.96 21.28 -3.16
N PRO A 61 -14.45 21.90 -2.07
CA PRO A 61 -13.07 22.36 -2.01
C PRO A 61 -12.14 21.18 -1.71
N GLY A 62 -11.05 21.06 -2.48
CA GLY A 62 -9.88 20.29 -2.08
C GLY A 62 -9.87 18.81 -2.47
N ALA A 63 -9.41 18.53 -3.69
CA ALA A 63 -8.61 17.34 -3.95
C ALA A 63 -7.36 17.81 -4.70
N GLU A 64 -6.52 18.55 -3.98
CA GLU A 64 -5.17 18.86 -4.42
C GLU A 64 -4.49 17.52 -4.75
N ALA A 65 -4.08 17.35 -5.99
CA ALA A 65 -3.47 16.13 -6.48
C ALA A 65 -2.30 15.77 -5.55
N ALA A 66 -2.45 14.68 -4.79
CA ALA A 66 -1.36 14.15 -4.01
C ALA A 66 -0.14 13.99 -4.95
N PRO A 67 1.08 14.34 -4.51
CA PRO A 67 2.26 14.25 -5.36
C PRO A 67 2.34 12.84 -5.95
N ALA A 68 2.64 12.77 -7.25
CA ALA A 68 2.75 11.51 -7.98
C ALA A 68 3.72 10.59 -7.24
N ARG A 69 3.17 9.62 -6.50
CA ARG A 69 3.97 8.58 -5.85
C ARG A 69 4.47 7.66 -6.96
N GLU A 70 5.71 7.19 -6.84
CA GLU A 70 6.25 6.21 -7.78
C GLU A 70 5.34 4.98 -7.81
N GLN A 71 4.96 4.56 -9.02
CA GLN A 71 4.11 3.40 -9.20
C GLN A 71 4.85 2.13 -8.79
N THR A 72 4.14 1.29 -8.04
CA THR A 72 4.64 -0.01 -7.59
C THR A 72 4.68 -1.01 -8.75
N GLU A 73 5.45 -2.09 -8.63
CA GLU A 73 5.48 -3.15 -9.65
C GLU A 73 4.08 -3.75 -9.89
N VAL A 74 3.30 -3.92 -8.82
CA VAL A 74 1.90 -4.40 -8.90
C VAL A 74 1.01 -3.41 -9.64
N GLU A 75 1.15 -2.11 -9.38
CA GLU A 75 0.40 -1.06 -10.08
C GLU A 75 0.76 -1.00 -11.56
N LYS A 76 2.05 -1.04 -11.91
CA LYS A 76 2.53 -1.08 -13.29
C LYS A 76 1.97 -2.29 -14.04
N ALA A 77 2.06 -3.48 -13.43
CA ALA A 77 1.53 -4.71 -14.02
C ALA A 77 0.00 -4.66 -14.17
N THR A 78 -0.70 -4.04 -13.23
CA THR A 78 -2.16 -3.85 -13.29
C THR A 78 -2.54 -2.91 -14.44
N GLU A 79 -1.82 -1.80 -14.62
CA GLU A 79 -2.04 -0.87 -15.72
C GLU A 79 -1.73 -1.51 -17.08
N SER A 80 -0.67 -2.30 -17.18
CA SER A 80 -0.35 -3.07 -18.40
C SER A 80 -1.48 -4.04 -18.76
N LEU A 81 -1.97 -4.82 -17.80
CA LEU A 81 -3.10 -5.73 -18.04
C LEU A 81 -4.35 -4.97 -18.48
N ARG A 82 -4.67 -3.83 -17.85
CA ARG A 82 -5.80 -2.99 -18.27
C ARG A 82 -5.67 -2.51 -19.72
N LYS A 83 -4.49 -1.99 -20.11
CA LYS A 83 -4.24 -1.55 -21.49
C LYS A 83 -4.39 -2.68 -22.51
N VAL A 84 -3.92 -3.88 -22.18
CA VAL A 84 -4.08 -5.06 -23.04
C VAL A 84 -5.57 -5.41 -23.18
N LEU A 85 -6.34 -5.37 -22.09
CA LEU A 85 -7.78 -5.65 -22.11
C LEU A 85 -8.62 -4.55 -22.80
N ASP A 86 -8.17 -3.29 -22.75
CA ASP A 86 -8.82 -2.19 -23.46
C ASP A 86 -8.69 -2.34 -24.99
N ASN A 87 -7.63 -3.01 -25.46
CA ASN A 87 -7.53 -3.44 -26.85
C ASN A 87 -8.36 -4.71 -27.08
N LYS A 88 -9.53 -4.54 -27.71
CA LYS A 88 -10.46 -5.64 -28.00
C LYS A 88 -9.92 -6.70 -28.96
N GLU A 89 -8.86 -6.38 -29.70
CA GLU A 89 -8.20 -7.28 -30.65
C GLU A 89 -6.94 -7.91 -30.05
N ALA A 90 -6.66 -7.68 -28.75
CA ALA A 90 -5.46 -8.21 -28.12
C ALA A 90 -5.42 -9.74 -28.21
N PRO A 91 -4.31 -10.32 -28.71
CA PRO A 91 -4.11 -11.76 -28.75
C PRO A 91 -4.22 -12.38 -27.35
N ALA A 92 -4.76 -13.60 -27.28
CA ALA A 92 -4.82 -14.36 -26.03
C ALA A 92 -3.43 -14.57 -25.40
N GLY A 93 -2.37 -14.60 -26.20
CA GLY A 93 -0.97 -14.65 -25.73
C GLY A 93 -0.58 -13.42 -24.90
N ASP A 94 -0.93 -12.22 -25.37
CA ASP A 94 -0.60 -10.96 -24.71
C ASP A 94 -1.37 -10.80 -23.40
N ILE A 95 -2.64 -11.20 -23.38
CA ILE A 95 -3.46 -11.22 -22.15
C ILE A 95 -2.86 -12.17 -21.12
N LYS A 96 -2.43 -13.38 -21.54
CA LYS A 96 -1.79 -14.36 -20.66
C LYS A 96 -0.48 -13.83 -20.08
N ALA A 97 0.38 -13.25 -20.91
CA ALA A 97 1.66 -12.69 -20.48
C ALA A 97 1.46 -11.53 -19.47
N ALA A 98 0.53 -10.61 -19.73
CA ALA A 98 0.22 -9.52 -18.81
C ALA A 98 -0.39 -10.02 -17.49
N LEU A 99 -1.24 -11.05 -17.54
CA LEU A 99 -1.81 -11.68 -16.35
C LEU A 99 -0.73 -12.38 -15.50
N GLU A 100 0.20 -13.10 -16.14
CA GLU A 100 1.32 -13.75 -15.46
C GLU A 100 2.22 -12.73 -14.78
N THR A 101 2.52 -11.62 -15.46
CA THR A 101 3.31 -10.51 -14.91
C THR A 101 2.66 -9.93 -13.65
N LEU A 102 1.34 -9.72 -13.68
CA LEU A 102 0.60 -9.25 -12.51
C LEU A 102 0.62 -10.25 -11.36
N ARG A 103 0.49 -11.54 -11.64
CA ARG A 103 0.56 -12.60 -10.62
C ARG A 103 1.92 -12.64 -9.95
N GLN A 104 3.00 -12.64 -10.72
CA GLN A 104 4.38 -12.64 -10.21
C GLN A 104 4.65 -11.38 -9.36
N ALA A 105 4.21 -10.21 -9.82
CA ALA A 105 4.36 -8.97 -9.06
C ALA A 105 3.64 -9.02 -7.70
N ARG A 106 2.41 -9.58 -7.67
CA ARG A 106 1.65 -9.75 -6.43
C ARG A 106 2.30 -10.76 -5.49
N GLU A 107 2.79 -11.87 -6.03
CA GLU A 107 3.47 -12.90 -5.26
C GLU A 107 4.74 -12.35 -4.61
N LYS A 108 5.57 -11.64 -5.37
CA LYS A 108 6.77 -10.97 -4.85
C LYS A 108 6.42 -9.97 -3.74
N ALA A 109 5.42 -9.12 -3.97
CA ALA A 109 4.96 -8.16 -2.96
C ALA A 109 4.43 -8.85 -1.70
N ALA A 110 3.74 -9.99 -1.83
CA ALA A 110 3.27 -10.79 -0.71
C ALA A 110 4.42 -11.43 0.08
N GLN A 111 5.45 -11.95 -0.61
CA GLN A 111 6.64 -12.51 0.03
C GLN A 111 7.43 -11.44 0.80
N GLU A 112 7.62 -10.26 0.21
CA GLU A 112 8.28 -9.14 0.87
C GLU A 112 7.49 -8.65 2.08
N LEU A 113 6.16 -8.55 1.96
CA LEU A 113 5.27 -8.21 3.07
C LEU A 113 5.38 -9.23 4.21
N ALA A 114 5.26 -10.53 3.90
CA ALA A 114 5.36 -11.60 4.89
C ALA A 114 6.70 -11.56 5.64
N LYS A 115 7.80 -11.31 4.91
CA LYS A 115 9.12 -11.12 5.51
C LYS A 115 9.15 -9.91 6.43
N ALA A 116 8.63 -8.76 6.00
CA ALA A 116 8.60 -7.55 6.84
C ALA A 116 7.71 -7.72 8.09
N GLN A 117 6.58 -8.41 7.98
CA GLN A 117 5.72 -8.74 9.11
C GLN A 117 6.42 -9.68 10.10
N LYS A 118 7.21 -10.66 9.61
CA LYS A 118 8.03 -11.51 10.46
C LYS A 118 9.12 -10.70 11.18
N ASP A 119 9.87 -9.88 10.43
CA ASP A 119 10.91 -9.02 10.99
C ASP A 119 10.36 -8.05 12.06
N LEU A 120 9.09 -7.62 11.93
CA LEU A 120 8.39 -6.80 12.92
C LEU A 120 7.99 -7.62 14.16
N ARG A 121 7.48 -8.84 13.98
CA ARG A 121 7.13 -9.76 15.08
C ARG A 121 8.31 -10.10 15.99
N GLU A 122 9.51 -10.23 15.44
CA GLU A 122 10.73 -10.53 16.20
C GLU A 122 11.15 -9.43 17.20
N VAL A 123 10.64 -8.21 17.04
CA VAL A 123 11.06 -7.04 17.84
C VAL A 123 9.93 -6.39 18.64
N VAL A 124 8.71 -6.90 18.53
CA VAL A 124 7.55 -6.40 19.29
C VAL A 124 7.25 -7.33 20.46
N THR A 125 6.65 -6.77 21.51
CA THR A 125 6.05 -7.55 22.58
C THR A 125 4.72 -8.15 22.14
N VAL A 126 4.23 -9.19 22.83
CA VAL A 126 2.92 -9.81 22.57
C VAL A 126 1.77 -8.79 22.61
N ARG A 127 1.84 -7.79 23.50
CA ARG A 127 0.84 -6.72 23.58
C ARG A 127 0.85 -5.84 22.33
N GLN A 128 2.02 -5.45 21.86
CA GLN A 128 2.20 -4.65 20.65
C GLN A 128 1.79 -5.43 19.40
N GLU A 129 2.14 -6.71 19.33
CA GLU A 129 1.69 -7.61 18.27
C GLU A 129 0.16 -7.64 18.18
N ALA A 130 -0.54 -7.87 19.30
CA ALA A 130 -1.99 -7.85 19.34
C ALA A 130 -2.59 -6.52 18.82
N GLN A 131 -1.98 -5.39 19.18
CA GLN A 131 -2.41 -4.08 18.67
C GLN A 131 -2.16 -3.93 17.17
N LEU A 132 -1.01 -4.39 16.67
CA LEU A 132 -0.68 -4.37 15.25
C LEU A 132 -1.59 -5.30 14.43
N VAL A 133 -2.01 -6.43 15.00
CA VAL A 133 -3.02 -7.33 14.41
C VAL A 133 -4.38 -6.62 14.35
N LEU A 134 -4.82 -5.95 15.42
CA LEU A 134 -6.07 -5.17 15.41
C LEU A 134 -6.04 -4.01 14.40
N MET A 135 -4.87 -3.44 14.14
CA MET A 135 -4.67 -2.42 13.10
C MET A 135 -4.57 -3.02 11.69
N GLY A 136 -4.52 -4.34 11.57
CA GLY A 136 -4.37 -5.07 10.30
C GLY A 136 -2.98 -4.95 9.67
N LEU A 137 -1.94 -4.63 10.46
CA LEU A 137 -0.54 -4.60 10.01
C LEU A 137 0.12 -5.98 10.13
N LEU A 138 -0.24 -6.74 11.16
CA LEU A 138 0.17 -8.12 11.38
C LEU A 138 -1.06 -9.04 11.28
N ASP A 139 -0.79 -10.33 11.19
CA ASP A 139 -1.77 -11.43 11.10
C ASP A 139 -1.57 -12.39 12.28
#